data_AF-A0A9C9NE64-F1
#
_entry.id   AF-A0A9C9NE64-F1
#
_cell.length_a   1.000
_cell.length_b   1.000
_cell.length_c   1.000
_cell.angle_alpha   90.00
_cell.angle_beta   90.00
_cell.angle_gamma   90.00
#
_symmetry.space_group_name_H-M   'P 1'
#
loop_
_entity.id
_entity.type
_entity.pdbx_description
1 polymer ?
#
loop_
_entity_poly.entity_id
_entity_poly.type
_entity_poly.pdbx_seq_one_letter_code
_entity_poly.pdbx_strand_id
1 'polypeptide(L)'
;MKMKHLISVAVFVLILVVSATAAWADHLKIVYTRPDGGVTVVGPAPEFVATFPTEVEALAVIQAEDVPVDAADVEVVDRSTIPTDRWFRDAWTRPVGGGLIGVDMAKARVIQAGKIQGARRSQINRLLIDEDRARLEGRTVAANQHAADRASLGGMDLAAVAASIAGAANPTALKAIWPAGLPPQ
;
A
#
# COMPACT_ATOMS: atom_id res chain seq x y z
N MET A 1 -14.24 57.17 4.34
CA MET A 1 -14.74 55.79 4.10
C MET A 1 -13.89 55.11 3.02
N LYS A 2 -12.69 54.59 3.36
CA LYS A 2 -11.74 53.98 2.40
C LYS A 2 -10.80 52.92 3.02
N MET A 3 -11.18 52.28 4.13
CA MET A 3 -10.30 51.35 4.88
C MET A 3 -10.78 49.89 4.89
N LYS A 4 -11.92 49.57 4.26
CA LYS A 4 -12.47 48.20 4.25
C LYS A 4 -12.02 47.33 3.07
N HIS A 5 -11.39 47.90 2.03
CA HIS A 5 -10.96 47.12 0.85
C HIS A 5 -9.49 46.64 0.90
N LEU A 6 -8.61 47.26 1.70
CA LEU A 6 -7.22 46.79 1.79
C LEU A 6 -7.07 45.50 2.62
N ILE A 7 -7.88 45.32 3.67
CA ILE A 7 -7.82 44.13 4.53
C ILE A 7 -8.29 42.88 3.77
N SER A 8 -9.26 43.02 2.86
CA SER A 8 -9.77 41.89 2.07
C SER A 8 -8.78 41.37 1.05
N VAL A 9 -7.91 42.22 0.49
CA VAL A 9 -6.91 41.78 -0.51
C VAL A 9 -5.71 41.12 0.16
N ALA A 10 -5.24 41.65 1.29
CA ALA A 10 -4.11 41.07 2.03
C ALA A 10 -4.42 39.66 2.59
N VAL A 11 -5.64 39.44 3.10
CA VAL A 11 -6.08 38.13 3.59
C VAL A 11 -6.27 37.13 2.43
N PHE A 12 -6.76 37.59 1.26
CA PHE A 12 -6.91 36.73 0.09
C PHE A 12 -5.55 36.31 -0.50
N VAL A 13 -4.58 37.22 -0.55
CA VAL A 13 -3.22 36.90 -1.03
C VAL A 13 -2.50 35.95 -0.07
N LEU A 14 -2.68 36.10 1.24
CA LEU A 14 -2.09 35.19 2.23
C LEU A 14 -2.69 33.78 2.15
N ILE A 15 -4.01 33.66 1.93
CA ILE A 15 -4.69 32.36 1.76
C ILE A 15 -4.29 31.68 0.43
N LEU A 16 -4.06 32.46 -0.63
CA LEU A 16 -3.64 31.92 -1.94
C LEU A 16 -2.18 31.43 -1.94
N VAL A 17 -1.29 32.09 -1.20
CA VAL A 17 0.12 31.68 -1.06
C VAL A 17 0.25 30.41 -0.20
N VAL A 18 -0.50 30.28 0.89
CA VAL A 18 -0.51 29.05 1.72
C VAL A 18 -1.13 27.86 0.97
N SER A 19 -2.04 28.11 0.03
CA SER A 19 -2.65 27.04 -0.78
C SER A 19 -1.75 26.55 -1.92
N ALA A 20 -0.84 27.38 -2.42
CA ALA A 20 0.07 27.02 -3.50
C ALA A 20 1.29 26.22 -3.01
N THR A 21 1.77 26.47 -1.79
CA THR A 21 2.92 25.75 -1.21
C THR A 21 2.59 24.30 -0.83
N ALA A 22 1.33 24.02 -0.46
CA ALA A 22 0.87 22.66 -0.17
C ALA A 22 0.70 21.79 -1.45
N ALA A 23 0.55 22.41 -2.63
CA ALA A 23 0.27 21.71 -3.87
C ALA A 23 1.52 21.06 -4.52
N TRP A 24 2.72 21.45 -4.11
CA TRP A 24 3.97 20.95 -4.72
C TRP A 24 4.53 19.72 -4.00
N ALA A 25 4.29 19.57 -2.70
CA ALA A 25 5.02 18.64 -1.83
C ALA A 25 4.81 17.13 -2.07
N ASP A 26 4.05 16.76 -3.11
CA ASP A 26 3.71 15.36 -3.37
C ASP A 26 4.05 14.91 -4.80
N HIS A 27 4.65 15.77 -5.59
CA HIS A 27 4.88 15.48 -7.00
C HIS A 27 6.13 14.65 -7.22
N LEU A 28 7.18 14.87 -6.42
CA LEU A 28 8.44 14.16 -6.57
C LEU A 28 8.66 13.17 -5.42
N LYS A 29 9.31 12.05 -5.75
CA LYS A 29 9.66 10.97 -4.82
C LYS A 29 11.08 10.48 -5.10
N ILE A 30 11.80 10.12 -4.06
CA ILE A 30 13.07 9.40 -4.17
C ILE A 30 12.75 7.91 -4.25
N VAL A 31 13.27 7.25 -5.28
CA VAL A 31 13.14 5.80 -5.48
C VAL A 31 14.54 5.21 -5.52
N TYR A 32 14.73 4.10 -4.82
CA TYR A 32 15.99 3.38 -4.82
C TYR A 32 15.79 1.87 -4.63
N THR A 33 16.77 1.10 -5.08
CA THR A 33 16.84 -0.36 -4.90
C THR A 33 17.65 -0.67 -3.66
N ARG A 34 17.08 -1.45 -2.73
CA ARG A 34 17.77 -1.94 -1.54
C ARG A 34 18.71 -3.11 -1.88
N PRO A 35 19.69 -3.44 -1.02
CA PRO A 35 20.57 -4.60 -1.21
C PRO A 35 19.85 -5.94 -1.37
N ASP A 36 18.63 -6.08 -0.84
CA ASP A 36 17.78 -7.27 -0.98
C ASP A 36 17.03 -7.34 -2.33
N GLY A 37 17.24 -6.36 -3.21
CA GLY A 37 16.57 -6.21 -4.50
C GLY A 37 15.14 -5.67 -4.41
N GLY A 38 14.68 -5.26 -3.22
CA GLY A 38 13.39 -4.59 -3.05
C GLY A 38 13.46 -3.10 -3.42
N VAL A 39 12.34 -2.53 -3.84
CA VAL A 39 12.24 -1.11 -4.20
C VAL A 39 11.64 -0.30 -3.05
N THR A 40 12.35 0.75 -2.63
CA THR A 40 11.84 1.74 -1.68
C THR A 40 11.46 3.02 -2.40
N VAL A 41 10.36 3.61 -1.93
CA VAL A 41 9.89 4.94 -2.35
C VAL A 41 9.81 5.79 -1.10
N VAL A 42 10.52 6.92 -1.09
CA VAL A 42 10.51 7.92 -0.03
C VAL A 42 10.01 9.24 -0.63
N GLY A 43 9.20 9.97 0.14
CA GLY A 43 8.75 11.30 -0.24
C GLY A 43 8.67 12.18 0.98
N PRO A 44 8.91 13.49 0.84
CA PRO A 44 8.81 14.42 1.93
C PRO A 44 7.35 14.55 2.36
N ALA A 45 7.14 14.81 3.65
CA ALA A 45 5.83 15.26 4.13
C ALA A 45 5.61 16.73 3.74
N PRO A 46 4.37 17.18 3.49
CA PRO A 46 4.10 18.56 3.08
C PRO A 46 4.66 19.62 4.04
N GLU A 47 4.57 19.38 5.34
CA GLU A 47 5.10 20.24 6.38
C GLU A 47 6.63 20.31 6.37
N PHE A 48 7.31 19.24 5.93
CA PHE A 48 8.76 19.23 5.77
C PHE A 48 9.16 20.06 4.55
N VAL A 49 8.48 19.90 3.41
CA VAL A 49 8.75 20.72 2.21
C VAL A 49 8.56 22.21 2.49
N ALA A 50 7.57 22.58 3.31
CA ALA A 50 7.29 23.97 3.66
C ALA A 50 8.42 24.68 4.43
N THR A 51 9.40 23.95 4.98
CA THR A 51 10.58 24.53 5.62
C THR A 51 11.71 24.88 4.64
N PHE A 52 11.59 24.42 3.39
CA PHE A 52 12.58 24.65 2.33
C PHE A 52 12.05 25.62 1.26
N PRO A 53 12.94 26.42 0.65
CA PRO A 53 12.62 27.25 -0.51
C PRO A 53 12.06 26.45 -1.71
N THR A 54 12.52 25.21 -1.91
CA THR A 54 12.09 24.36 -3.02
C THR A 54 11.93 22.89 -2.62
N GLU A 55 11.08 22.13 -3.32
CA GLU A 55 10.92 20.68 -3.12
C GLU A 55 12.21 19.91 -3.40
N VAL A 56 13.01 20.36 -4.37
CA VAL A 56 14.30 19.74 -4.72
C VAL A 56 15.30 19.84 -3.57
N GLU A 57 15.35 20.98 -2.87
CA GLU A 57 16.22 21.14 -1.69
C GLU A 57 15.76 20.24 -0.53
N ALA A 58 14.46 20.13 -0.29
CA ALA A 58 13.91 19.21 0.70
C ALA A 58 14.28 17.75 0.39
N LEU A 59 14.18 17.34 -0.89
CA LEU A 59 14.56 16.01 -1.34
C LEU A 59 16.05 15.75 -1.21
N ALA A 60 16.91 16.74 -1.46
CA ALA A 60 18.35 16.57 -1.30
C ALA A 60 18.74 16.27 0.16
N VAL A 61 18.07 16.90 1.14
CA VAL A 61 18.26 16.60 2.56
C VAL A 61 17.81 15.19 2.89
N ILE A 62 16.60 14.79 2.47
CA ILE A 62 16.10 13.42 2.69
C ILE A 62 17.01 12.39 2.03
N GLN A 63 17.49 12.66 0.81
CA GLN A 63 18.39 11.76 0.12
C GLN A 63 19.70 11.58 0.89
N ALA A 64 20.23 12.63 1.51
CA ALA A 64 21.46 12.56 2.28
C ALA A 64 21.29 11.85 3.64
N GLU A 65 20.13 11.97 4.27
CA GLU A 65 19.88 11.45 5.62
C GLU A 65 19.21 10.07 5.63
N ASP A 66 18.22 9.85 4.77
CA ASP A 66 17.32 8.68 4.82
C ASP A 66 17.64 7.59 3.79
N VAL A 67 18.42 7.90 2.75
CA VAL A 67 18.80 6.89 1.74
C VAL A 67 20.05 6.15 2.23
N PRO A 68 19.98 4.82 2.41
CA PRO A 68 21.13 4.04 2.83
C PRO A 68 22.31 4.18 1.86
N VAL A 69 23.54 4.20 2.40
CA VAL A 69 24.77 4.33 1.61
C VAL A 69 24.98 3.17 0.62
N ASP A 70 24.40 2.00 0.91
CA ASP A 70 24.43 0.81 0.08
C ASP A 70 23.22 0.67 -0.85
N ALA A 71 22.36 1.69 -0.92
CA ALA A 71 21.28 1.75 -1.89
C ALA A 71 21.82 1.90 -3.32
N ALA A 72 21.19 1.21 -4.26
CA ALA A 72 21.48 1.32 -5.69
C ALA A 72 20.36 2.08 -6.41
N ASP A 73 20.66 2.57 -7.62
CA ASP A 73 19.68 3.16 -8.54
C ASP A 73 18.86 4.30 -7.91
N VAL A 74 19.49 5.14 -7.09
CA VAL A 74 18.81 6.26 -6.43
C VAL A 74 18.42 7.31 -7.47
N GLU A 75 17.13 7.60 -7.56
CA GLU A 75 16.58 8.55 -8.54
C GLU A 75 15.42 9.35 -7.94
N VAL A 76 15.33 10.63 -8.28
CA VAL A 76 14.13 11.43 -8.02
C VAL A 76 13.21 11.30 -9.22
N VAL A 77 12.02 10.76 -9.01
CA VAL A 77 11.01 10.53 -10.04
C VAL A 77 9.71 11.24 -9.70
N ASP A 78 8.91 11.47 -10.73
CA ASP A 78 7.54 11.95 -10.58
C ASP A 78 6.64 10.85 -9.97
N ARG A 79 5.79 11.23 -9.02
CA ARG A 79 4.85 10.34 -8.33
C ARG A 79 3.95 9.58 -9.31
N SER A 80 3.58 10.18 -10.44
CA SER A 80 2.76 9.55 -11.47
C SER A 80 3.43 8.34 -12.14
N THR A 81 4.77 8.23 -12.07
CA THR A 81 5.52 7.09 -12.59
C THR A 81 5.51 5.89 -11.65
N ILE A 82 5.09 6.09 -10.39
CA ILE A 82 5.08 5.06 -9.36
C ILE A 82 3.73 4.34 -9.40
N PRO A 83 3.71 2.99 -9.41
CA PRO A 83 2.47 2.24 -9.38
C PRO A 83 1.59 2.63 -8.19
N THR A 84 0.37 3.06 -8.48
CA THR A 84 -0.62 3.44 -7.46
C THR A 84 -1.17 2.22 -6.71
N ASP A 85 -1.25 1.08 -7.39
CA ASP A 85 -1.60 -0.20 -6.75
C ASP A 85 -0.40 -0.77 -6.00
N ARG A 86 -0.46 -0.66 -4.66
CA ARG A 86 0.59 -1.13 -3.75
C ARG A 86 0.37 -2.55 -3.25
N TRP A 87 -0.59 -3.28 -3.82
CA TRP A 87 -0.94 -4.64 -3.37
C TRP A 87 0.25 -5.60 -3.36
N PHE A 88 1.14 -5.49 -4.35
CA PHE A 88 2.37 -6.28 -4.48
C PHE A 88 3.64 -5.45 -4.30
N ARG A 89 3.61 -4.43 -3.41
CA ARG A 89 4.75 -3.55 -3.17
C ARG A 89 6.05 -4.31 -2.87
N ASP A 90 5.98 -5.38 -2.09
CA ASP A 90 7.17 -6.17 -1.70
C ASP A 90 7.71 -7.06 -2.85
N ALA A 91 7.00 -7.12 -3.98
CA ALA A 91 7.45 -7.73 -5.22
C ALA A 91 7.84 -6.70 -6.28
N TRP A 92 7.87 -5.41 -5.94
CA TRP A 92 8.36 -4.39 -6.86
C TRP A 92 9.83 -4.61 -7.18
N THR A 93 10.16 -4.44 -8.46
CA THR A 93 11.52 -4.54 -8.99
C THR A 93 11.85 -3.36 -9.87
N ARG A 94 13.14 -3.10 -10.03
CA ARG A 94 13.65 -2.00 -10.84
C ARG A 94 14.88 -2.47 -11.62
N PRO A 95 15.06 -2.05 -12.89
CA PRO A 95 16.28 -2.34 -13.61
C PRO A 95 17.48 -1.57 -13.03
N VAL A 96 18.67 -2.15 -13.17
CA VAL A 96 19.94 -1.50 -12.82
C VAL A 96 20.11 -0.26 -13.69
N GLY A 97 20.48 0.85 -13.08
CA GLY A 97 20.54 2.18 -13.71
C GLY A 97 19.26 2.99 -13.61
N GLY A 98 18.24 2.50 -12.90
CA GLY A 98 16.96 3.20 -12.72
C GLY A 98 15.91 2.87 -13.77
N GLY A 99 14.80 3.61 -13.78
CA GLY A 99 13.67 3.39 -14.68
C GLY A 99 12.35 2.95 -13.99
N LEU A 100 11.42 2.41 -14.79
CA LEU A 100 10.06 2.07 -14.35
C LEU A 100 10.06 0.91 -13.36
N ILE A 101 9.16 1.01 -12.36
CA ILE A 101 8.94 -0.04 -11.37
C ILE A 101 8.11 -1.16 -11.99
N GLY A 102 8.68 -2.35 -12.06
CA GLY A 102 8.01 -3.58 -12.45
C GLY A 102 7.48 -4.37 -11.25
N VAL A 103 6.84 -5.51 -11.53
CA VAL A 103 6.43 -6.49 -10.51
C VAL A 103 7.05 -7.84 -10.85
N ASP A 104 7.83 -8.38 -9.93
CA ASP A 104 8.28 -9.77 -9.99
C ASP A 104 7.09 -10.70 -9.74
N MET A 105 6.62 -11.36 -10.80
CA MET A 105 5.48 -12.27 -10.72
C MET A 105 5.75 -13.49 -9.85
N ALA A 106 6.99 -13.94 -9.70
CA ALA A 106 7.30 -15.06 -8.80
C ALA A 106 7.12 -14.62 -7.34
N LYS A 107 7.69 -13.48 -6.94
CA LYS A 107 7.49 -12.91 -5.59
C LYS A 107 6.02 -12.55 -5.33
N ALA A 108 5.33 -11.95 -6.31
CA ALA A 108 3.93 -11.58 -6.18
C ALA A 108 3.01 -12.78 -5.90
N ARG A 109 3.26 -13.93 -6.56
CA ARG A 109 2.51 -15.17 -6.31
C ARG A 109 2.66 -15.66 -4.87
N VAL A 110 3.88 -15.62 -4.33
CA VAL A 110 4.15 -15.98 -2.93
C VAL A 110 3.41 -15.04 -1.98
N ILE A 111 3.44 -13.73 -2.24
CA ILE A 111 2.71 -12.73 -1.46
C ILE A 111 1.19 -13.00 -1.49
N GLN A 112 0.62 -13.27 -2.67
CA GLN A 112 -0.82 -13.55 -2.80
C GLN A 112 -1.22 -14.82 -2.04
N ALA A 113 -0.45 -15.89 -2.17
CA ALA A 113 -0.68 -17.13 -1.41
C ALA A 113 -0.63 -16.87 0.10
N GLY A 114 0.37 -16.11 0.57
CA GLY A 114 0.49 -15.71 1.97
C GLY A 114 -0.69 -14.89 2.48
N LYS A 115 -1.17 -13.91 1.69
CA LYS A 115 -2.37 -13.11 2.03
C LYS A 115 -3.62 -13.98 2.16
N ILE A 116 -3.87 -14.87 1.19
CA ILE A 116 -5.02 -15.79 1.22
C ILE A 116 -4.94 -16.71 2.45
N GLN A 117 -3.78 -17.33 2.71
CA GLN A 117 -3.60 -18.20 3.86
C GLN A 117 -3.77 -17.45 5.20
N GLY A 118 -3.24 -16.23 5.28
CA GLY A 118 -3.38 -15.35 6.44
C GLY A 118 -4.84 -14.98 6.70
N ALA A 119 -5.57 -14.52 5.68
CA ALA A 119 -6.98 -14.17 5.77
C ALA A 119 -7.83 -15.38 6.18
N ARG A 120 -7.57 -16.56 5.57
CA ARG A 120 -8.25 -17.82 5.91
C ARG A 120 -8.05 -18.19 7.37
N ARG A 121 -6.79 -18.18 7.86
CA ARG A 121 -6.48 -18.50 9.25
C ARG A 121 -7.15 -17.54 10.22
N SER A 122 -7.10 -16.23 9.92
CA SER A 122 -7.77 -15.21 10.73
C SER A 122 -9.28 -15.44 10.79
N GLN A 123 -9.91 -15.74 9.66
CA GLN A 123 -11.35 -15.95 9.59
C GLN A 123 -11.79 -17.23 10.32
N ILE A 124 -11.03 -18.32 10.20
CA ILE A 124 -11.27 -19.55 10.96
C ILE A 124 -11.21 -19.28 12.47
N ASN A 125 -10.19 -18.56 12.94
CA ASN A 125 -10.04 -18.23 14.36
C ASN A 125 -11.18 -17.33 14.86
N ARG A 126 -11.57 -16.34 14.05
CA ARG A 126 -12.72 -15.49 14.35
C ARG A 126 -14.00 -16.32 14.50
N LEU A 127 -14.31 -17.18 13.52
CA LEU A 127 -15.51 -18.01 13.54
C LEU A 127 -15.53 -18.98 14.72
N LEU A 128 -14.38 -19.50 15.15
CA LEU A 128 -14.27 -20.31 16.36
C LEU A 128 -14.67 -19.52 17.62
N ILE A 129 -14.16 -18.30 17.78
CA ILE A 129 -14.51 -17.43 18.91
C ILE A 129 -16.00 -17.07 18.88
N ASP A 130 -16.54 -16.76 17.70
CA ASP A 130 -17.96 -16.42 17.52
C ASP A 130 -18.88 -17.64 17.78
N GLU A 131 -18.45 -18.85 17.38
CA GLU A 131 -19.09 -20.12 17.69
C GLU A 131 -19.17 -20.37 19.21
N ASP A 132 -18.03 -20.28 19.91
CA ASP A 132 -17.93 -20.50 21.35
C ASP A 132 -18.80 -19.50 22.13
N ARG A 133 -18.75 -18.23 21.74
CA ARG A 133 -19.61 -17.19 22.34
C ARG A 133 -21.09 -17.51 22.14
N ALA A 134 -21.49 -17.89 20.92
CA ALA A 134 -22.88 -18.23 20.64
C ALA A 134 -23.35 -19.46 21.44
N ARG A 135 -22.48 -20.46 21.68
CA ARG A 135 -22.78 -21.61 22.54
C ARG A 135 -23.03 -21.19 23.99
N LEU A 136 -22.18 -20.34 24.56
CA LEU A 136 -22.31 -19.86 25.94
C LEU A 136 -23.59 -19.05 26.16
N GLU A 137 -24.03 -18.32 25.14
CA GLU A 137 -25.27 -17.52 25.17
C GLU A 137 -26.53 -18.34 24.83
N GLY A 138 -26.40 -19.66 24.58
CA GLY A 138 -27.52 -20.52 24.18
C GLY A 138 -28.03 -20.30 22.76
N ARG A 139 -27.31 -19.55 21.92
CA ARG A 139 -27.65 -19.28 20.51
C ARG A 139 -27.20 -20.42 19.59
N THR A 140 -27.77 -21.60 19.77
CA THR A 140 -27.35 -22.85 19.10
C THR A 140 -27.36 -22.78 17.57
N VAL A 141 -28.36 -22.10 16.96
CA VAL A 141 -28.43 -21.96 15.49
C VAL A 141 -27.25 -21.17 14.94
N ALA A 142 -26.90 -20.04 15.58
CA ALA A 142 -25.76 -19.22 15.17
C ALA A 142 -24.43 -19.97 15.36
N ALA A 143 -24.27 -20.68 16.48
CA ALA A 143 -23.10 -21.52 16.70
C ALA A 143 -22.93 -22.59 15.61
N ASN A 144 -24.01 -23.27 15.22
CA ASN A 144 -23.96 -24.27 14.17
C ASN A 144 -23.61 -23.64 12.80
N GLN A 145 -24.11 -22.43 12.51
CA GLN A 145 -23.72 -21.71 11.30
C GLN A 145 -22.22 -21.37 11.30
N HIS A 146 -21.69 -20.82 12.40
CA HIS A 146 -20.26 -20.51 12.51
C HIS A 146 -19.38 -21.76 12.36
N ALA A 147 -19.80 -22.89 12.94
CA ALA A 147 -19.13 -24.18 12.77
C ALA A 147 -19.13 -24.64 11.30
N ALA A 148 -20.26 -24.50 10.60
CA ALA A 148 -20.39 -24.86 9.19
C ALA A 148 -19.55 -23.96 8.27
N ASP A 149 -19.54 -22.65 8.51
CA ASP A 149 -18.72 -21.68 7.78
C ASP A 149 -17.23 -21.98 7.98
N ARG A 150 -16.84 -22.27 9.23
CA ARG A 150 -15.47 -22.64 9.59
C ARG A 150 -15.05 -23.94 8.91
N ALA A 151 -15.92 -24.95 8.88
CA ALA A 151 -15.67 -26.21 8.18
C ALA A 151 -15.53 -25.99 6.66
N SER A 152 -16.34 -25.11 6.08
CA SER A 152 -16.27 -24.75 4.65
C SER A 152 -14.94 -24.07 4.30
N LEU A 153 -14.48 -23.12 5.12
CA LEU A 153 -13.13 -22.56 4.98
C LEU A 153 -12.05 -23.62 5.19
N GLY A 154 -12.24 -24.50 6.17
CA GLY A 154 -11.40 -25.66 6.48
C GLY A 154 -11.20 -26.60 5.28
N GLY A 155 -12.27 -26.87 4.54
CA GLY A 155 -12.29 -27.75 3.37
C GLY A 155 -11.97 -27.09 2.02
N MET A 156 -11.59 -25.81 2.02
CA MET A 156 -11.20 -25.10 0.79
C MET A 156 -10.08 -25.84 0.05
N ASP A 157 -10.26 -26.04 -1.27
CA ASP A 157 -9.25 -26.68 -2.13
C ASP A 157 -8.07 -25.73 -2.38
N LEU A 158 -7.07 -25.81 -1.50
CA LEU A 158 -5.85 -25.00 -1.61
C LEU A 158 -4.99 -25.39 -2.80
N ALA A 159 -5.13 -26.62 -3.34
CA ALA A 159 -4.37 -27.04 -4.52
C ALA A 159 -4.92 -26.34 -5.78
N ALA A 160 -6.24 -26.27 -5.94
CA ALA A 160 -6.87 -25.50 -7.01
C ALA A 160 -6.55 -23.99 -6.93
N VAL A 161 -6.54 -23.43 -5.71
CA VAL A 161 -6.13 -22.03 -5.50
C VAL A 161 -4.66 -21.83 -5.89
N ALA A 162 -3.76 -22.72 -5.47
CA ALA A 162 -2.34 -22.65 -5.84
C ALA A 162 -2.12 -22.77 -7.35
N ALA A 163 -2.86 -23.65 -8.03
CA ALA A 163 -2.81 -23.78 -9.49
C ALA A 163 -3.28 -22.49 -10.19
N SER A 164 -4.34 -21.86 -9.68
CA SER A 164 -4.83 -20.57 -10.21
C SER A 164 -3.77 -19.47 -10.04
N ILE A 165 -3.13 -19.38 -8.86
CA ILE A 165 -2.05 -18.43 -8.57
C ILE A 165 -0.87 -18.65 -9.52
N ALA A 166 -0.46 -19.91 -9.72
CA ALA A 166 0.62 -20.25 -10.64
C ALA A 166 0.31 -19.84 -12.08
N GLY A 167 -0.94 -20.03 -12.52
CA GLY A 167 -1.41 -19.68 -13.86
C GLY A 167 -1.66 -18.19 -14.12
N ALA A 168 -1.63 -17.33 -13.09
CA ALA A 168 -1.88 -15.90 -13.26
C ALA A 168 -0.78 -15.23 -14.11
N ALA A 169 -1.19 -14.58 -15.20
CA ALA A 169 -0.29 -13.99 -16.19
C ALA A 169 0.26 -12.60 -15.80
N ASN A 170 -0.46 -11.86 -14.96
CA ASN A 170 -0.11 -10.50 -14.56
C ASN A 170 -0.65 -10.16 -13.16
N PRO A 171 -0.21 -9.04 -12.55
CA PRO A 171 -0.64 -8.67 -11.20
C PRO A 171 -2.15 -8.51 -11.04
N THR A 172 -2.83 -7.96 -12.05
CA THR A 172 -4.30 -7.78 -12.03
C THR A 172 -5.03 -9.12 -11.94
N ALA A 173 -4.67 -10.08 -12.81
CA ALA A 173 -5.23 -11.42 -12.78
C ALA A 173 -4.90 -12.15 -11.46
N LEU A 174 -3.69 -11.95 -10.93
CA LEU A 174 -3.27 -12.56 -9.67
C LEU A 174 -4.06 -12.01 -8.47
N LYS A 175 -4.28 -10.68 -8.42
CA LYS A 175 -5.08 -10.01 -7.38
C LYS A 175 -6.53 -10.44 -7.40
N ALA A 176 -7.09 -10.70 -8.59
CA ALA A 176 -8.45 -11.20 -8.75
C ALA A 176 -8.66 -12.61 -8.16
N ILE A 177 -7.59 -13.37 -7.92
CA ILE A 177 -7.67 -14.66 -7.24
C ILE A 177 -7.85 -14.42 -5.75
N TRP A 178 -9.11 -14.33 -5.33
CA TRP A 178 -9.50 -14.24 -3.93
C TRP A 178 -10.66 -15.22 -3.68
N PRO A 179 -10.44 -16.31 -2.93
CA PRO A 179 -11.49 -17.29 -2.65
C PRO A 179 -12.72 -16.68 -1.98
N ALA A 180 -13.90 -17.14 -2.40
CA ALA A 180 -15.16 -16.75 -1.77
C ALA A 180 -15.18 -17.17 -0.28
N GLY A 181 -15.86 -16.37 0.55
CA GLY A 181 -15.95 -16.60 1.99
C GLY A 181 -14.77 -16.05 2.81
N LEU A 182 -13.70 -15.57 2.16
CA LEU A 182 -12.66 -14.80 2.83
C LEU A 182 -13.06 -13.32 2.92
N PRO A 183 -12.68 -12.63 4.01
CA PRO A 183 -12.92 -11.19 4.11
C PRO A 183 -12.20 -10.45 2.97
N PRO A 184 -12.77 -9.34 2.46
CA PRO A 184 -12.09 -8.49 1.50
C PRO A 184 -10.82 -7.89 2.12
N GLN A 185 -9.88 -7.49 1.27
CA GLN A 185 -8.58 -6.90 1.64
C GLN A 185 -8.45 -5.47 1.10
#